data_AF-S4NRP7-F1
#
_entry.id   AF-S4NRP7-F1
#
_cell.length_a   1.000
_cell.length_b   1.000
_cell.length_c   1.000
_cell.angle_alpha   90.00
_cell.angle_beta   90.00
_cell.angle_gamma   90.00
#
_symmetry.space_group_name_H-M   'P 1'
#
loop_
_entity.id
_entity.type
_entity.pdbx_description
1 polymer ?
#
loop_
_entity_poly.entity_id
_entity_poly.type
_entity_poly.pdbx_seq_one_letter_code
_entity_poly.pdbx_strand_id
1 'polypeptide(L)'
;MTNIFSISDIPEFSKKDRIVVVGVIGKSPYRYPNKTSPLLPAVHCEENGIECHWDERKSILYLHAVTYLDTKRLVSLASELDEDSKSTVKDADAAHWLVASGELAMESCRAIALIFHLCHIVVLSSPTPVFDLGYLQLFKAVDGYRAELIAATTEALLRSAAGGAWDTHGRPCCPRLLFHFRRAPAPLRRAPAALKRLEHSVEDQIYFILRKARIITNVCAKSLFAIPKNEEFVYMSSDADTGNARDVSSLIRGLVHLCTGTEPDPAPQRSFRQFLQSHLDLAFG
;
A
#
# COMPACT_ATOMS: atom_id res chain seq x y z
N MET A 1 7.11 -17.36 -12.35
CA MET A 1 8.15 -16.96 -11.38
C MET A 1 7.95 -15.48 -11.14
N THR A 2 8.01 -15.03 -9.89
CA THR A 2 7.96 -13.59 -9.58
C THR A 2 9.37 -13.04 -9.62
N ASN A 3 9.65 -12.12 -10.55
CA ASN A 3 10.91 -11.41 -10.60
C ASN A 3 10.83 -10.20 -9.66
N ILE A 4 11.84 -10.01 -8.83
CA ILE A 4 11.89 -8.94 -7.83
C ILE A 4 13.07 -8.03 -8.17
N PHE A 5 12.84 -6.72 -8.23
CA PHE A 5 13.87 -5.73 -8.55
C PHE A 5 13.54 -4.38 -7.91
N SER A 6 14.54 -3.49 -7.80
CA SER A 6 14.35 -2.13 -7.29
C SER A 6 13.83 -1.21 -8.40
N ILE A 7 13.02 -0.21 -8.05
CA ILE A 7 12.60 0.82 -9.04
C ILE A 7 13.77 1.60 -9.64
N SER A 8 14.91 1.66 -8.93
CA SER A 8 16.11 2.36 -9.38
C SER A 8 16.96 1.54 -10.36
N ASP A 9 16.73 0.23 -10.44
CA ASP A 9 17.47 -0.70 -11.30
C ASP A 9 16.48 -1.68 -11.94
N ILE A 10 15.90 -1.25 -13.07
CA ILE A 10 14.84 -1.98 -13.76
C ILE A 10 15.47 -2.85 -14.86
N PRO A 11 15.48 -4.19 -14.72
CA PRO A 11 15.94 -5.09 -15.77
C PRO A 11 14.91 -5.18 -16.91
N GLU A 12 15.29 -5.72 -18.06
CA GLU A 12 14.32 -6.13 -19.08
C GLU A 12 13.47 -7.29 -18.52
N PHE A 13 12.27 -6.98 -18.03
CA PHE A 13 11.46 -7.94 -17.26
C PHE A 13 10.26 -8.51 -18.04
N SER A 14 9.86 -7.90 -19.15
CA SER A 14 8.67 -8.31 -19.90
C SER A 14 8.70 -7.83 -21.35
N LYS A 15 8.18 -8.66 -22.25
CA LYS A 15 7.87 -8.32 -23.66
C LYS A 15 6.36 -8.22 -23.92
N LYS A 16 5.55 -8.15 -22.87
CA LYS A 16 4.08 -8.10 -22.98
C LYS A 16 3.61 -6.68 -23.27
N ASP A 17 2.65 -6.56 -24.20
CA ASP A 17 2.09 -5.27 -24.62
C ASP A 17 1.12 -4.66 -23.59
N ARG A 18 0.50 -5.48 -22.74
CA ARG A 18 -0.47 -5.03 -21.74
C ARG A 18 -0.05 -5.42 -20.33
N ILE A 19 0.18 -4.42 -19.50
CA ILE A 19 0.61 -4.57 -18.12
C ILE A 19 -0.27 -3.70 -17.23
N VAL A 20 -0.77 -4.27 -16.14
CA VAL A 20 -1.44 -3.50 -15.09
C VAL A 20 -0.45 -3.30 -13.94
N VAL A 21 -0.30 -2.04 -13.54
CA VAL A 21 0.60 -1.64 -12.45
C VAL A 21 -0.21 -1.39 -11.19
N VAL A 22 0.09 -2.13 -10.12
CA VAL A 22 -0.58 -2.06 -8.81
C VAL A 22 0.38 -1.55 -7.75
N GLY A 23 0.12 -0.35 -7.25
CA GLY A 23 0.86 0.25 -6.15
C GLY A 23 0.39 -0.24 -4.80
N VAL A 24 1.30 -0.39 -3.84
CA VAL A 24 0.98 -0.72 -2.46
C VAL A 24 1.69 0.25 -1.54
N ILE A 25 0.89 0.97 -0.76
CA ILE A 25 1.33 1.96 0.22
C ILE A 25 0.69 1.68 1.58
N GLY A 26 1.16 2.38 2.60
CA GLY A 26 0.52 2.40 3.91
C GLY A 26 1.44 1.95 5.03
N LYS A 27 0.89 1.26 6.03
CA LYS A 27 1.58 0.85 7.26
C LYS A 27 1.65 -0.66 7.37
N SER A 28 2.78 -1.19 7.83
CA SER A 28 2.91 -2.60 8.18
C SER A 28 3.23 -2.76 9.68
N PRO A 29 2.66 -3.79 10.35
CA PRO A 29 2.99 -4.10 11.72
C PRO A 29 4.37 -4.78 11.81
N TYR A 30 5.05 -4.64 12.95
CA TYR A 30 6.41 -5.14 13.17
C TYR A 30 6.58 -6.63 12.83
N ARG A 31 5.66 -7.48 13.30
CA ARG A 31 5.69 -8.93 13.06
C ARG A 31 5.54 -9.33 11.60
N TYR A 32 4.91 -8.47 10.79
CA TYR A 32 4.60 -8.75 9.39
C TYR A 32 4.99 -7.55 8.53
N PRO A 33 6.29 -7.39 8.22
CA PRO A 33 6.83 -6.19 7.55
C PRO A 33 6.35 -6.01 6.09
N ASN A 34 5.47 -6.89 5.62
CA ASN A 34 4.86 -6.79 4.31
C ASN A 34 3.45 -6.18 4.43
N LYS A 35 3.19 -5.10 3.70
CA LYS A 35 1.86 -4.46 3.59
C LYS A 35 0.84 -5.31 2.83
N THR A 36 1.32 -6.22 1.98
CA THR A 36 0.49 -6.94 1.01
C THR A 36 0.17 -8.37 1.37
N SER A 37 0.71 -8.94 2.46
CA SER A 37 0.46 -10.34 2.80
C SER A 37 -1.04 -10.62 2.77
N PRO A 38 -1.54 -11.52 1.89
CA PRO A 38 -0.83 -12.62 1.23
C PRO A 38 -0.45 -12.43 -0.26
N LEU A 39 -0.58 -11.25 -0.87
CA LEU A 39 -0.28 -11.04 -2.30
C LEU A 39 1.20 -11.26 -2.64
N LEU A 40 2.11 -10.64 -1.89
CA LEU A 40 3.55 -10.78 -2.12
C LEU A 40 4.19 -11.71 -1.08
N PRO A 41 5.12 -12.59 -1.50
CA PRO A 41 5.66 -13.65 -0.64
C PRO A 41 6.61 -13.14 0.45
N ALA A 42 7.39 -12.07 0.20
CA ALA A 42 8.24 -11.39 1.18
C ALA A 42 8.73 -10.04 0.62
N VAL A 43 9.16 -9.15 1.50
CA VAL A 43 9.81 -7.87 1.16
C VAL A 43 11.30 -8.03 1.40
N HIS A 44 12.12 -7.77 0.38
CA HIS A 44 13.58 -7.94 0.42
C HIS A 44 14.31 -6.60 0.50
N CYS A 45 13.64 -5.48 0.25
CA CYS A 45 14.25 -4.15 0.34
C CYS A 45 14.50 -3.78 1.81
N GLU A 46 15.77 -3.56 2.15
CA GLU A 46 16.18 -3.10 3.49
C GLU A 46 16.17 -1.57 3.61
N GLU A 47 16.15 -0.87 2.48
CA GLU A 47 16.16 0.60 2.39
C GLU A 47 14.76 1.18 2.08
N ASN A 48 14.62 2.49 2.32
CA ASN A 48 13.42 3.22 1.92
C ASN A 48 13.37 3.29 0.38
N GLY A 49 12.24 2.94 -0.22
CA GLY A 49 12.14 2.92 -1.68
C GLY A 49 10.92 2.17 -2.18
N ILE A 50 11.00 1.71 -3.43
CA ILE A 50 9.94 0.94 -4.08
C ILE A 50 10.53 -0.37 -4.58
N GLU A 51 10.05 -1.47 -4.03
CA GLU A 51 10.36 -2.82 -4.48
C GLU A 51 9.31 -3.26 -5.52
N CYS A 52 9.78 -3.66 -6.68
CA CYS A 52 8.95 -4.09 -7.79
C CYS A 52 8.85 -5.63 -7.81
N HIS A 53 7.64 -6.16 -7.93
CA HIS A 53 7.37 -7.58 -8.06
C HIS A 53 6.59 -7.83 -9.34
N TRP A 54 7.24 -8.47 -10.32
CA TRP A 54 6.63 -8.79 -11.61
C TRP A 54 6.00 -10.19 -11.58
N ASP A 55 4.68 -10.29 -11.77
CA ASP A 55 3.97 -11.53 -12.02
C ASP A 55 3.68 -11.67 -13.51
N GLU A 56 4.57 -12.39 -14.20
CA GLU A 56 4.46 -12.63 -15.64
C GLU A 56 3.17 -13.36 -16.02
N ARG A 57 2.64 -14.27 -15.18
CA ARG A 57 1.45 -15.05 -15.54
C ARG A 57 0.21 -14.16 -15.64
N LYS A 58 0.09 -13.21 -14.71
CA LYS A 58 -1.05 -12.29 -14.64
C LYS A 58 -0.83 -11.00 -15.41
N SER A 59 0.39 -10.75 -15.90
CA SER A 59 0.78 -9.48 -16.50
C SER A 59 0.62 -8.29 -15.53
N ILE A 60 0.96 -8.51 -14.25
CA ILE A 60 0.80 -7.51 -13.19
C ILE A 60 2.16 -7.15 -12.62
N LEU A 61 2.44 -5.85 -12.57
CA LEU A 61 3.60 -5.30 -11.88
C LEU A 61 3.14 -4.70 -10.55
N TYR A 62 3.58 -5.28 -9.43
CA TYR A 62 3.31 -4.72 -8.11
C TYR A 62 4.45 -3.80 -7.69
N LEU A 63 4.12 -2.57 -7.27
CA LEU A 63 5.06 -1.60 -6.73
C LEU A 63 4.83 -1.47 -5.22
N HIS A 64 5.68 -2.10 -4.42
CA HIS A 64 5.58 -2.07 -2.97
C HIS A 64 6.48 -0.97 -2.39
N ALA A 65 5.88 0.12 -1.91
CA ALA A 65 6.64 1.13 -1.17
C ALA A 65 7.12 0.55 0.15
N VAL A 66 8.40 0.70 0.48
CA VAL A 66 8.99 0.44 1.81
C VAL A 66 9.40 1.79 2.38
N THR A 67 8.84 2.15 3.54
CA THR A 67 9.02 3.50 4.12
C THR A 67 9.16 3.43 5.64
N TYR A 68 9.46 4.56 6.29
CA TYR A 68 9.48 4.64 7.76
C TYR A 68 8.10 4.37 8.40
N LEU A 69 7.00 4.34 7.63
CA LEU A 69 5.68 3.96 8.12
C LEU A 69 5.57 2.45 8.42
N ASP A 70 6.54 1.65 7.96
CA ASP A 70 6.67 0.24 8.31
C ASP A 70 7.34 0.11 9.67
N THR A 71 6.67 -0.57 10.62
CA THR A 71 7.21 -0.64 11.99
C THR A 71 8.57 -1.35 12.04
N LYS A 72 8.83 -2.35 11.18
CA LYS A 72 10.15 -3.01 11.13
C LYS A 72 11.24 -2.04 10.67
N ARG A 73 10.98 -1.24 9.64
CA ARG A 73 11.93 -0.24 9.12
C ARG A 73 12.17 0.87 10.13
N LEU A 74 11.10 1.36 10.76
CA LEU A 74 11.18 2.36 11.82
C LEU A 74 12.06 1.89 12.98
N VAL A 75 11.93 0.62 13.40
CA VAL A 75 12.77 0.05 14.47
C VAL A 75 14.24 -0.05 14.03
N SER A 76 14.51 -0.44 12.78
CA SER A 76 15.89 -0.46 12.25
C SER A 76 16.52 0.93 12.26
N LEU A 77 15.79 1.93 11.75
CA LEU A 77 16.21 3.33 11.75
C LEU A 77 16.41 3.87 13.18
N ALA A 78 15.49 3.54 14.09
CA ALA A 78 15.60 3.90 15.49
C ALA A 78 16.78 3.23 16.21
N SER A 79 17.20 2.03 15.78
CA SER A 79 18.38 1.37 16.36
C SER A 79 19.71 1.96 15.91
N GLU A 80 19.74 2.63 14.77
CA GLU A 80 20.89 3.40 14.27
C GLU A 80 20.98 4.79 14.93
N LEU A 81 19.89 5.24 15.54
CA LEU A 81 19.83 6.49 16.30
C LEU A 81 20.33 6.24 17.72
N ASP A 82 21.62 6.49 17.91
CA ASP A 82 22.30 6.36 19.20
C ASP A 82 21.88 7.49 20.15
N GLU A 83 21.17 7.17 21.24
CA GLU A 83 20.92 8.10 22.34
C GLU A 83 22.23 8.54 23.03
N ASP A 84 23.31 7.74 22.93
CA ASP A 84 24.65 8.03 23.44
C ASP A 84 25.55 8.75 22.42
N SER A 85 24.98 9.21 21.30
CA SER A 85 25.63 10.12 20.36
C SER A 85 26.30 11.25 21.14
N LYS A 86 27.65 11.25 21.18
CA LYS A 86 28.45 12.25 21.90
C LYS A 86 28.48 13.61 21.20
N SER A 87 27.40 13.99 20.53
CA SER A 87 27.15 15.36 20.16
C SER A 87 27.04 16.17 21.45
N THR A 88 27.96 17.12 21.64
CA THR A 88 28.03 17.94 22.87
C THR A 88 26.88 18.94 23.01
N VAL A 89 25.87 18.87 22.13
CA VAL A 89 24.78 19.85 22.02
C VAL A 89 23.45 19.11 22.14
N LYS A 90 22.86 19.10 23.33
CA LYS A 90 21.55 18.46 23.59
C LYS A 90 20.41 19.01 22.73
N ASP A 91 20.50 20.28 22.32
CA ASP A 91 19.55 20.89 21.37
C ASP A 91 19.77 20.41 19.93
N ALA A 92 20.98 19.94 19.58
CA ALA A 92 21.27 19.39 18.28
C ALA A 92 20.73 17.97 18.10
N ASP A 93 20.61 17.17 19.18
CA ASP A 93 20.11 15.78 19.08
C ASP A 93 18.59 15.73 18.86
N ALA A 94 17.83 16.60 19.55
CA ALA A 94 16.40 16.77 19.29
C ALA A 94 16.14 17.39 17.91
N ALA A 95 17.00 18.33 17.47
CA ALA A 95 16.98 18.84 16.11
C ALA A 95 17.33 17.75 15.09
N HIS A 96 18.26 16.84 15.42
CA HIS A 96 18.68 15.74 14.55
C HIS A 96 17.54 14.76 14.30
N TRP A 97 16.78 14.39 15.34
CA TRP A 97 15.59 13.55 15.16
C TRP A 97 14.50 14.24 14.32
N LEU A 98 14.22 15.52 14.58
CA LEU A 98 13.21 16.25 13.83
C LEU A 98 13.60 16.39 12.34
N VAL A 99 14.88 16.68 12.07
CA VAL A 99 15.42 16.76 10.71
C VAL A 99 15.40 15.39 10.04
N ALA A 100 15.92 14.34 10.68
CA ALA A 100 15.91 12.98 10.15
C ALA A 100 14.47 12.48 9.88
N SER A 101 13.54 12.72 10.80
CA SER A 101 12.12 12.40 10.60
C SER A 101 11.52 13.20 9.44
N GLY A 102 11.95 14.44 9.23
CA GLY A 102 11.56 15.28 8.10
C GLY A 102 12.07 14.69 6.78
N GLU A 103 13.33 14.29 6.71
CA GLU A 103 13.93 13.65 5.53
C GLU A 103 13.24 12.34 5.18
N LEU A 104 13.00 11.47 6.17
CA LEU A 104 12.24 10.22 6.00
C LEU A 104 10.82 10.48 5.50
N ALA A 105 10.17 11.54 5.98
CA ALA A 105 8.85 11.96 5.50
C ALA A 105 8.89 12.45 4.04
N MET A 106 9.91 13.21 3.66
CA MET A 106 10.12 13.65 2.28
C MET A 106 10.37 12.48 1.33
N GLU A 107 11.24 11.55 1.70
CA GLU A 107 11.52 10.33 0.93
C GLU A 107 10.25 9.50 0.71
N SER A 108 9.47 9.32 1.77
CA SER A 108 8.20 8.60 1.71
C SER A 108 7.18 9.29 0.84
N CYS A 109 7.08 10.62 0.93
CA CYS A 109 6.23 11.43 0.07
C CYS A 109 6.62 11.26 -1.40
N ARG A 110 7.92 11.29 -1.72
CA ARG A 110 8.46 11.09 -3.07
C ARG A 110 8.13 9.70 -3.61
N ALA A 111 8.37 8.65 -2.83
CA ALA A 111 8.06 7.27 -3.23
C ALA A 111 6.56 7.07 -3.49
N ILE A 112 5.70 7.59 -2.60
CA ILE A 112 4.24 7.50 -2.75
C ILE A 112 3.76 8.33 -3.94
N ALA A 113 4.31 9.52 -4.17
CA ALA A 113 4.00 10.36 -5.33
C ALA A 113 4.33 9.66 -6.65
N LEU A 114 5.47 8.96 -6.70
CA LEU A 114 5.87 8.16 -7.87
C LEU A 114 4.89 7.00 -8.09
N ILE A 115 4.48 6.29 -7.03
CA ILE A 115 3.45 5.24 -7.13
C ILE A 115 2.15 5.79 -7.73
N PHE A 116 1.67 6.96 -7.29
CA PHE A 116 0.46 7.58 -7.85
C PHE A 116 0.61 8.06 -9.31
N HIS A 117 1.85 8.24 -9.80
CA HIS A 117 2.11 8.54 -11.21
C HIS A 117 2.17 7.29 -12.10
N LEU A 118 2.66 6.17 -11.57
CA LEU A 118 2.92 4.97 -12.39
C LEU A 118 1.76 3.96 -12.36
N CYS A 119 0.90 3.99 -11.33
CA CYS A 119 -0.06 2.93 -11.07
C CYS A 119 -1.43 3.14 -11.69
N HIS A 120 -2.12 2.03 -11.95
CA HIS A 120 -3.54 2.00 -12.33
C HIS A 120 -4.44 1.82 -11.09
N ILE A 121 -3.96 1.02 -10.13
CA ILE A 121 -4.62 0.73 -8.87
C ILE A 121 -3.60 0.96 -7.76
N VAL A 122 -4.00 1.59 -6.68
CA VAL A 122 -3.19 1.76 -5.47
C VAL A 122 -3.95 1.14 -4.30
N VAL A 123 -3.30 0.27 -3.55
CA VAL A 123 -3.83 -0.33 -2.33
C VAL A 123 -3.17 0.35 -1.13
N LEU A 124 -3.98 0.97 -0.27
CA LEU A 124 -3.55 1.46 1.03
C LEU A 124 -3.80 0.39 2.08
N SER A 125 -2.73 -0.18 2.62
CA SER A 125 -2.77 -1.17 3.69
C SER A 125 -2.68 -0.53 5.06
N SER A 126 -3.58 -0.93 5.96
CA SER A 126 -3.59 -0.51 7.36
C SER A 126 -3.67 -1.73 8.28
N PRO A 127 -2.84 -1.81 9.33
CA PRO A 127 -2.89 -2.91 10.29
C PRO A 127 -4.14 -2.87 11.20
N THR A 128 -4.77 -1.71 11.34
CA THR A 128 -5.92 -1.47 12.23
C THR A 128 -7.22 -1.36 11.43
N PRO A 129 -8.39 -1.78 11.96
CA PRO A 129 -9.69 -1.69 11.26
C PRO A 129 -10.25 -0.25 11.12
N VAL A 130 -9.45 0.76 11.48
CA VAL A 130 -9.86 2.17 11.50
C VAL A 130 -9.01 2.91 10.49
N PHE A 131 -9.66 3.80 9.73
CA PHE A 131 -8.98 4.69 8.80
C PHE A 131 -8.19 5.75 9.57
N ASP A 132 -6.91 5.91 9.22
CA ASP A 132 -6.02 6.87 9.84
C ASP A 132 -6.12 8.24 9.15
N LEU A 133 -6.54 9.24 9.91
CA LEU A 133 -6.69 10.61 9.42
C LEU A 133 -5.35 11.27 9.07
N GLY A 134 -4.21 10.75 9.53
CA GLY A 134 -2.88 11.22 9.13
C GLY A 134 -2.64 11.09 7.63
N TYR A 135 -3.27 10.13 6.96
CA TYR A 135 -3.21 10.02 5.49
C TYR A 135 -3.81 11.23 4.77
N LEU A 136 -4.71 11.99 5.41
CA LEU A 136 -5.26 13.21 4.80
C LEU A 136 -4.18 14.26 4.57
N GLN A 137 -3.27 14.43 5.53
CA GLN A 137 -2.14 15.34 5.41
C GLN A 137 -1.14 14.81 4.38
N LEU A 138 -0.85 13.51 4.41
CA LEU A 138 0.04 12.87 3.42
C LEU A 138 -0.48 13.02 2.00
N PHE A 139 -1.77 12.76 1.75
CA PHE A 139 -2.37 12.91 0.42
C PHE A 139 -2.32 14.34 -0.09
N LYS A 140 -2.54 15.34 0.79
CA LYS A 140 -2.41 16.75 0.41
C LYS A 140 -0.97 17.12 0.10
N ALA A 141 -0.01 16.64 0.89
CA ALA A 141 1.41 16.88 0.65
C ALA A 141 1.87 16.24 -0.68
N VAL A 142 1.46 14.99 -0.93
CA VAL A 142 1.75 14.28 -2.18
C VAL A 142 1.11 14.98 -3.39
N ASP A 143 -0.14 15.44 -3.27
CA ASP A 143 -0.82 16.16 -4.36
C ASP A 143 -0.17 17.53 -4.64
N GLY A 144 0.24 18.25 -3.59
CA GLY A 144 1.01 19.49 -3.71
C GLY A 144 2.35 19.27 -4.42
N TYR A 145 3.12 18.28 -3.96
CA TYR A 145 4.40 17.90 -4.58
C TYR A 145 4.23 17.48 -6.04
N ARG A 146 3.16 16.74 -6.37
CA ARG A 146 2.81 16.41 -7.75
C ARG A 146 2.53 17.65 -8.59
N ALA A 147 1.75 18.60 -8.07
CA ALA A 147 1.39 19.81 -8.79
C ALA A 147 2.61 20.67 -9.13
N GLU A 148 3.60 20.72 -8.23
CA GLU A 148 4.87 21.41 -8.47
C GLU A 148 5.71 20.73 -9.56
N LEU A 149 5.73 19.39 -9.59
CA LEU A 149 6.56 18.64 -10.53
C LEU A 149 5.92 18.37 -11.90
N ILE A 150 4.62 18.63 -12.07
CA ILE A 150 3.88 18.19 -13.26
C ILE A 150 4.51 18.64 -14.59
N ALA A 151 5.03 19.87 -14.64
CA ALA A 151 5.67 20.41 -15.85
C ALA A 151 6.96 19.64 -16.20
N ALA A 152 7.86 19.49 -15.22
CA ALA A 152 9.11 18.77 -15.39
C ALA A 152 8.90 17.29 -15.72
N THR A 153 7.93 16.65 -15.04
CA THR A 153 7.57 15.24 -15.29
C THR A 153 7.00 15.06 -16.69
N THR A 154 6.11 15.95 -17.14
CA THR A 154 5.52 15.87 -18.48
C THR A 154 6.58 16.05 -19.57
N GLU A 155 7.51 16.98 -19.40
CA GLU A 155 8.63 17.17 -20.33
C GLU A 155 9.55 15.93 -20.39
N ALA A 156 9.86 15.32 -19.25
CA ALA A 156 10.63 14.07 -19.20
C ALA A 156 9.90 12.92 -19.92
N LEU A 157 8.59 12.80 -19.73
CA LEU A 157 7.76 11.78 -20.38
C LEU A 157 7.65 11.97 -21.90
N LEU A 158 7.48 13.21 -22.35
CA LEU A 158 7.48 13.54 -23.78
C LEU A 158 8.78 13.15 -24.46
N ARG A 159 9.93 13.37 -23.79
CA ARG A 159 11.25 12.94 -24.29
C ARG A 159 11.39 11.43 -24.37
N SER A 160 10.71 10.68 -23.50
CA SER A 160 10.69 9.22 -23.52
C SER A 160 9.69 8.61 -24.52
N ALA A 161 8.95 9.43 -25.27
CA ALA A 161 7.92 8.99 -26.22
C ALA A 161 6.86 8.06 -25.60
N ALA A 162 6.50 8.30 -24.33
CA ALA A 162 5.55 7.48 -23.57
C ALA A 162 4.14 7.48 -24.19
N GLY A 163 3.71 8.59 -24.79
CA GLY A 163 2.50 8.68 -25.59
C GLY A 163 1.19 8.78 -24.78
N GLY A 164 0.16 9.33 -25.42
CA GLY A 164 -1.23 9.25 -24.97
C GLY A 164 -1.51 10.01 -23.67
N ALA A 165 -2.00 9.31 -22.64
CA ALA A 165 -2.37 9.93 -21.36
C ALA A 165 -1.16 10.49 -20.61
N TRP A 166 0.04 9.93 -20.82
CA TRP A 166 1.28 10.42 -20.22
C TRP A 166 1.62 11.83 -20.69
N ASP A 167 1.41 12.13 -21.97
CA ASP A 167 1.74 13.42 -22.56
C ASP A 167 0.80 14.55 -22.07
N THR A 168 -0.44 14.18 -21.74
CA THR A 168 -1.50 15.14 -21.37
C THR A 168 -1.67 15.30 -19.87
N HIS A 169 -1.40 14.25 -19.08
CA HIS A 169 -1.67 14.22 -17.65
C HIS A 169 -0.45 13.84 -16.80
N GLY A 170 0.69 13.53 -17.42
CA GLY A 170 1.90 13.10 -16.73
C GLY A 170 1.81 11.70 -16.13
N ARG A 171 0.76 10.93 -16.43
CA ARG A 171 0.47 9.61 -15.84
C ARG A 171 -0.42 8.77 -16.78
N PRO A 172 -0.46 7.43 -16.66
CA PRO A 172 -1.23 6.58 -17.57
C PRO A 172 -2.74 6.73 -17.35
N CYS A 173 -3.16 6.90 -16.10
CA CYS A 173 -4.54 7.16 -15.72
C CYS A 173 -4.61 7.79 -14.32
N CYS A 174 -5.82 8.16 -13.87
CA CYS A 174 -6.02 8.51 -12.47
C CYS A 174 -6.20 7.20 -11.66
N PRO A 175 -5.27 6.85 -10.77
CA PRO A 175 -5.29 5.55 -10.11
C PRO A 175 -6.51 5.36 -9.22
N ARG A 176 -7.04 4.14 -9.16
CA ARG A 176 -8.09 3.75 -8.22
C ARG A 176 -7.49 3.43 -6.85
N LEU A 177 -7.93 4.12 -5.80
CA LEU A 177 -7.47 3.85 -4.43
C LEU A 177 -8.40 2.83 -3.75
N LEU A 178 -7.82 1.72 -3.30
CA LEU A 178 -8.47 0.68 -2.52
C LEU A 178 -7.91 0.64 -1.10
N PHE A 179 -8.72 0.30 -0.12
CA PHE A 179 -8.33 0.21 1.29
C PHE A 179 -8.31 -1.24 1.74
N HIS A 180 -7.17 -1.66 2.27
CA HIS A 180 -6.97 -2.99 2.85
C HIS A 180 -6.76 -2.86 4.35
N PHE A 181 -7.72 -3.33 5.14
CA PHE A 181 -7.57 -3.44 6.57
C PHE A 181 -7.18 -4.87 6.93
N ARG A 182 -5.99 -5.04 7.50
CA ARG A 182 -5.41 -6.36 7.77
C ARG A 182 -6.08 -7.11 8.91
N ARG A 183 -6.85 -6.42 9.75
CA ARG A 183 -7.47 -7.03 10.93
C ARG A 183 -8.86 -6.48 11.15
N ALA A 184 -9.88 -7.29 10.89
CA ALA A 184 -11.24 -6.98 11.30
C ALA A 184 -11.40 -6.99 12.84
N PRO A 185 -12.36 -6.23 13.39
CA PRO A 185 -12.71 -6.28 14.81
C PRO A 185 -12.99 -7.71 15.25
N ALA A 186 -12.44 -8.11 16.41
CA ALA A 186 -12.53 -9.48 16.92
C ALA A 186 -13.93 -10.11 16.88
N PRO A 187 -15.02 -9.44 17.31
CA PRO A 187 -16.35 -10.05 17.30
C PRO A 187 -16.90 -10.29 15.89
N LEU A 188 -16.39 -9.59 14.88
CA LEU A 188 -16.92 -9.65 13.51
C LEU A 188 -16.19 -10.63 12.60
N ARG A 189 -15.02 -11.14 13.00
CA ARG A 189 -14.23 -12.11 12.19
C ARG A 189 -14.97 -13.41 11.89
N ARG A 190 -15.87 -13.81 12.80
CA ARG A 190 -16.70 -15.03 12.67
C ARG A 190 -18.08 -14.76 12.10
N ALA A 191 -18.38 -13.52 11.69
CA ALA A 191 -19.68 -13.11 11.20
C ALA A 191 -19.57 -12.40 9.83
N PRO A 192 -19.42 -13.15 8.72
CA PRO A 192 -19.14 -12.59 7.39
C PRO A 192 -20.16 -11.52 6.95
N ALA A 193 -21.45 -11.73 7.19
CA ALA A 193 -22.49 -10.76 6.85
C ALA A 193 -22.39 -9.46 7.68
N ALA A 194 -21.97 -9.56 8.95
CA ALA A 194 -21.77 -8.38 9.78
C ALA A 194 -20.48 -7.63 9.40
N LEU A 195 -19.42 -8.36 9.05
CA LEU A 195 -18.20 -7.78 8.49
C LEU A 195 -18.48 -7.03 7.19
N LYS A 196 -19.31 -7.61 6.31
CA LYS A 196 -19.66 -6.96 5.05
C LYS A 196 -20.43 -5.65 5.24
N ARG A 197 -21.34 -5.60 6.21
CA ARG A 197 -22.03 -4.35 6.61
C ARG A 197 -21.04 -3.31 7.15
N LEU A 198 -20.02 -3.75 7.90
CA LEU A 198 -18.97 -2.86 8.38
C LEU A 198 -18.13 -2.30 7.23
N GLU A 199 -17.75 -3.13 6.25
CA GLU A 199 -17.04 -2.67 5.04
C GLU A 199 -17.81 -1.54 4.35
N HIS A 200 -19.11 -1.72 4.08
CA HIS A 200 -19.94 -0.68 3.46
C HIS A 200 -20.02 0.59 4.33
N SER A 201 -20.17 0.43 5.65
CA SER A 201 -20.19 1.60 6.55
C SER A 201 -18.86 2.36 6.53
N VAL A 202 -17.73 1.65 6.43
CA VAL A 202 -16.39 2.23 6.35
C VAL A 202 -16.16 2.88 4.98
N GLU A 203 -16.68 2.31 3.90
CA GLU A 203 -16.70 2.93 2.57
C GLU A 203 -17.37 4.29 2.61
N ASP A 204 -18.60 4.37 3.13
CA ASP A 204 -19.34 5.62 3.25
C ASP A 204 -18.58 6.67 4.08
N GLN A 205 -17.99 6.24 5.20
CA GLN A 205 -17.21 7.12 6.07
C GLN A 205 -15.96 7.65 5.38
N ILE A 206 -15.16 6.78 4.73
CA ILE A 206 -13.95 7.18 4.02
C ILE A 206 -14.32 8.12 2.87
N TYR A 207 -15.36 7.80 2.10
CA TYR A 207 -15.84 8.65 1.02
C TYR A 207 -16.20 10.06 1.54
N PHE A 208 -16.97 10.12 2.63
CA PHE A 208 -17.37 11.39 3.25
C PHE A 208 -16.17 12.19 3.77
N ILE A 209 -15.24 11.54 4.46
CA ILE A 209 -14.02 12.16 5.00
C ILE A 209 -13.17 12.73 3.85
N LEU A 210 -12.91 11.95 2.81
CA LEU A 210 -12.10 12.38 1.66
C LEU A 210 -12.75 13.55 0.91
N ARG A 211 -14.08 13.52 0.73
CA ARG A 211 -14.83 14.60 0.07
C ARG A 211 -14.84 15.87 0.92
N LYS A 212 -15.06 15.76 2.24
CA LYS A 212 -15.03 16.89 3.17
C LYS A 212 -13.63 17.50 3.28
N ALA A 213 -12.58 16.66 3.22
CA ALA A 213 -11.19 17.10 3.21
C ALA A 213 -10.73 17.69 1.85
N ARG A 214 -11.58 17.65 0.82
CA ARG A 214 -11.33 18.06 -0.57
C ARG A 214 -10.17 17.31 -1.25
N ILE A 215 -9.96 16.05 -0.88
CA ILE A 215 -8.93 15.19 -1.48
C ILE A 215 -9.44 14.57 -2.77
N ILE A 216 -10.72 14.15 -2.77
CA ILE A 216 -11.41 13.68 -3.98
C ILE A 216 -12.35 14.77 -4.49
N THR A 217 -12.33 15.00 -5.80
CA THR A 217 -13.21 15.97 -6.47
C THR A 217 -14.00 15.29 -7.58
N ASN A 218 -14.92 16.03 -8.20
CA ASN A 218 -15.69 15.52 -9.33
C ASN A 218 -14.84 15.37 -10.61
N VAL A 219 -13.60 15.87 -10.63
CA VAL A 219 -12.69 15.82 -11.78
C VAL A 219 -11.50 14.93 -11.44
N CYS A 220 -11.52 13.68 -11.92
CA CYS A 220 -10.47 12.70 -11.64
C CYS A 220 -9.11 13.10 -12.22
N ALA A 221 -9.08 13.74 -13.41
CA ALA A 221 -7.84 14.15 -14.07
C ALA A 221 -6.96 15.06 -13.18
N LYS A 222 -7.60 15.94 -12.38
CA LYS A 222 -6.92 16.86 -11.46
C LYS A 222 -6.73 16.28 -10.05
N SER A 223 -7.39 15.18 -9.70
CA SER A 223 -7.29 14.57 -8.37
C SER A 223 -6.10 13.60 -8.29
N LEU A 224 -5.53 13.41 -7.10
CA LEU A 224 -4.43 12.46 -6.88
C LEU A 224 -4.85 11.02 -7.25
N PHE A 225 -6.04 10.62 -6.84
CA PHE A 225 -6.64 9.31 -7.11
C PHE A 225 -8.16 9.42 -7.25
N ALA A 226 -8.78 8.34 -7.75
CA ALA A 226 -10.22 8.16 -7.83
C ALA A 226 -10.69 7.06 -6.87
N ILE A 227 -11.91 7.20 -6.35
CA ILE A 227 -12.61 6.13 -5.62
C ILE A 227 -13.54 5.42 -6.61
N PRO A 228 -13.49 4.07 -6.71
CA PRO A 228 -14.42 3.31 -7.54
C PRO A 228 -15.88 3.65 -7.23
N LYS A 229 -16.69 3.85 -8.27
CA LYS A 229 -18.12 4.17 -8.14
C LYS A 229 -18.93 2.89 -8.33
N ASN A 230 -19.82 2.58 -7.40
CA ASN A 230 -20.66 1.37 -7.41
C ASN A 230 -19.87 0.04 -7.35
N GLU A 231 -18.58 0.11 -7.01
CA GLU A 231 -17.73 -1.04 -6.75
C GLU A 231 -17.23 -0.92 -5.31
N GLU A 232 -17.03 -2.06 -4.67
CA GLU A 232 -16.46 -2.11 -3.33
C GLU A 232 -15.02 -1.64 -3.39
N PHE A 233 -14.58 -0.84 -2.43
CA PHE A 233 -13.21 -0.32 -2.39
C PHE A 233 -12.57 -0.47 -1.01
N VAL A 234 -13.27 -1.06 -0.05
CA VAL A 234 -12.74 -1.45 1.25
C VAL A 234 -12.82 -2.97 1.41
N TYR A 235 -11.72 -3.57 1.85
CA TYR A 235 -11.68 -4.96 2.28
C TYR A 235 -11.13 -5.07 3.70
N MET A 236 -11.83 -5.81 4.55
CA MET A 236 -11.37 -6.15 5.90
C MET A 236 -11.03 -7.64 5.99
N SER A 237 -9.78 -7.94 6.34
CA SER A 237 -9.35 -9.33 6.50
C SER A 237 -9.97 -9.93 7.77
N SER A 238 -10.83 -10.93 7.58
CA SER A 238 -11.41 -11.75 8.64
C SER A 238 -10.44 -12.81 9.17
N ASP A 239 -9.47 -13.19 8.34
CA ASP A 239 -8.52 -14.24 8.64
C ASP A 239 -7.78 -13.96 9.94
N ALA A 240 -7.94 -14.88 10.88
CA ALA A 240 -7.06 -15.00 12.04
C ALA A 240 -5.69 -15.58 11.65
N ASP A 241 -5.58 -16.17 10.45
CA ASP A 241 -4.56 -17.17 10.11
C ASP A 241 -3.74 -16.89 8.83
N THR A 242 -4.00 -15.81 8.07
CA THR A 242 -3.16 -15.45 6.90
C THR A 242 -1.92 -14.62 7.27
N GLY A 243 -1.24 -15.04 8.34
CA GLY A 243 0.20 -14.86 8.46
C GLY A 243 0.87 -16.07 7.84
N ASN A 244 1.33 -15.98 6.59
CA ASN A 244 2.11 -17.01 5.89
C ASN A 244 2.98 -17.82 6.87
N ALA A 245 2.61 -19.08 7.14
CA ALA A 245 3.45 -20.18 7.63
C ALA A 245 4.48 -19.93 8.77
N ARG A 246 4.41 -18.84 9.53
CA ARG A 246 5.49 -18.47 10.48
C ARG A 246 5.02 -17.85 11.80
N ASP A 247 3.72 -17.69 12.05
CA ASP A 247 3.29 -17.41 13.42
C ASP A 247 3.39 -18.72 14.20
N VAL A 248 4.40 -18.82 15.08
CA VAL A 248 4.54 -19.95 16.02
C VAL A 248 3.21 -20.22 16.72
N SER A 249 2.40 -19.18 16.95
CA SER A 249 1.06 -19.30 17.53
C SER A 249 0.08 -20.08 16.66
N SER A 250 0.09 -19.92 15.32
CA SER A 250 -0.79 -20.68 14.42
C SER A 250 -0.32 -22.12 14.25
N LEU A 251 0.99 -22.35 14.23
CA LEU A 251 1.57 -23.69 14.27
C LEU A 251 1.22 -24.43 15.57
N ILE A 252 1.36 -23.76 16.72
CA ILE A 252 0.97 -24.32 18.03
C ILE A 252 -0.53 -24.59 18.08
N ARG A 253 -1.38 -23.66 17.61
CA ARG A 253 -2.83 -23.90 17.54
C ARG A 253 -3.17 -25.06 16.60
N GLY A 254 -2.50 -25.15 15.46
CA GLY A 254 -2.64 -26.28 14.53
C GLY A 254 -2.25 -27.60 15.19
N LEU A 255 -1.14 -27.64 15.92
CA LEU A 255 -0.73 -28.80 16.72
C LEU A 255 -1.78 -29.16 17.79
N VAL A 256 -2.28 -28.17 18.54
CA VAL A 256 -3.34 -28.39 19.53
C VAL A 256 -4.59 -28.97 18.87
N HIS A 257 -4.98 -28.43 17.72
CA HIS A 257 -6.16 -28.86 16.95
C HIS A 257 -6.02 -30.29 16.41
N LEU A 258 -4.82 -30.63 15.91
CA LEU A 258 -4.46 -31.99 15.50
C LEU A 258 -4.50 -32.96 16.70
N CYS A 259 -4.07 -32.51 17.87
CA CYS A 259 -4.15 -33.30 19.11
C CYS A 259 -5.59 -33.45 19.64
N THR A 260 -6.46 -32.48 19.41
CA THR A 260 -7.87 -32.51 19.89
C THR A 260 -8.84 -33.15 18.89
N GLY A 261 -8.38 -33.53 17.69
CA GLY A 261 -9.20 -34.19 16.67
C GLY A 261 -10.36 -33.33 16.13
N THR A 262 -10.28 -32.02 16.32
CA THR A 262 -11.25 -31.08 15.79
C THR A 262 -10.91 -30.83 14.32
N GLU A 263 -11.91 -30.85 13.42
CA GLU A 263 -11.72 -30.47 12.01
C GLU A 263 -11.81 -28.93 11.89
N PRO A 264 -10.96 -28.28 11.06
CA PRO A 264 -11.05 -26.84 10.85
C PRO A 264 -12.30 -26.51 10.03
N ASP A 265 -13.14 -25.62 10.56
CA ASP A 265 -14.39 -25.19 9.94
C ASP A 265 -14.09 -24.47 8.59
N PRO A 266 -14.45 -25.04 7.42
CA PRO A 266 -14.06 -24.50 6.13
C PRO A 266 -15.08 -23.46 5.70
N ALA A 267 -15.13 -22.32 6.37
CA ALA A 267 -15.93 -21.20 5.89
C ALA A 267 -15.25 -20.61 4.64
N PRO A 268 -15.92 -20.53 3.48
CA PRO A 268 -15.38 -19.86 2.30
C PRO A 268 -15.41 -18.35 2.55
N GLN A 269 -14.37 -17.83 3.21
CA GLN A 269 -14.21 -16.40 3.40
C GLN A 269 -13.64 -15.79 2.11
N ARG A 270 -14.24 -14.69 1.66
CA ARG A 270 -13.74 -13.93 0.51
C ARG A 270 -12.31 -13.53 0.77
N SER A 271 -11.39 -13.94 -0.09
CA SER A 271 -9.98 -13.59 0.06
C SER A 271 -9.68 -12.21 -0.50
N PHE A 272 -8.63 -11.56 0.02
CA PHE A 272 -8.15 -10.29 -0.52
C PHE A 272 -7.75 -10.40 -2.01
N ARG A 273 -7.27 -11.57 -2.44
CA ARG A 273 -6.96 -11.84 -3.85
C ARG A 273 -8.19 -11.75 -4.75
N GLN A 274 -9.32 -12.31 -4.30
CA GLN A 274 -10.59 -12.23 -5.05
C GLN A 274 -11.11 -10.79 -5.10
N PHE A 275 -10.98 -10.03 -4.01
CA PHE A 275 -11.31 -8.61 -3.98
C PHE A 275 -10.46 -7.80 -4.96
N LEU A 276 -9.15 -8.00 -5.01
CA LEU A 276 -8.29 -7.27 -5.95
C LEU A 276 -8.54 -7.70 -7.40
N GLN A 277 -8.83 -8.99 -7.64
CA GLN A 277 -9.05 -9.53 -8.99
C GLN A 277 -10.22 -8.83 -9.69
N SER A 278 -11.33 -8.53 -8.99
CA SER A 278 -12.46 -7.83 -9.61
C SER A 278 -12.09 -6.45 -10.14
N HIS A 279 -11.14 -5.75 -9.52
CA HIS A 279 -10.65 -4.46 -10.04
C HIS A 279 -9.59 -4.61 -11.13
N LEU A 280 -8.80 -5.68 -11.08
CA LEU A 280 -7.84 -5.99 -12.14
C LEU A 280 -8.56 -6.32 -13.44
N ASP A 281 -9.62 -7.11 -13.39
CA ASP A 281 -10.42 -7.48 -14.57
C ASP A 281 -11.00 -6.24 -15.25
N LEU A 282 -11.42 -5.24 -14.48
CA LEU A 282 -11.89 -3.94 -14.98
C LEU A 282 -10.77 -3.03 -15.51
N ALA A 283 -9.53 -3.23 -15.07
CA ALA A 283 -8.38 -2.49 -15.59
C ALA A 283 -7.85 -3.09 -16.91
N PHE A 284 -8.09 -4.39 -17.14
CA PHE A 284 -7.72 -5.09 -18.38
C PHE A 284 -8.80 -5.03 -19.47
N GLY A 285 -10.07 -4.90 -19.09
CA GLY A 285 -11.22 -4.78 -20.00
C GLY A 285 -11.31 -3.42 -20.67
#